data_AF-A0A0F8WEK7-F1
#
_entry.id   AF-A0A0F8WEK7-F1
#
_cell.length_a   1.000
_cell.length_b   1.000
_cell.length_c   1.000
_cell.angle_alpha   90.00
_cell.angle_beta   90.00
_cell.angle_gamma   90.00
#
_symmetry.space_group_name_H-M   'P 1'
#
loop_
_entity.id
_entity.type
_entity.pdbx_description
1 polymer ?
#
loop_
_entity_poly.entity_id
_entity_poly.type
_entity_poly.pdbx_seq_one_letter_code
_entity_poly.pdbx_strand_id
1 'polypeptide(L)'
;MDEIGVTYEKYHYNILIIGDELLAASKKRMRAFCEGVQEGRAKYAWDFDWMFQTHANAKLDKETLELAKNAGCYFFSYGIESGSQKVLKSMNKKIKLSQVIEAMELAKQAKLGFGANLIFGDPAETQETWAETLAFWLKHCQDNFVFLSQLMPYPGSAVFDGRFPSKKDYYEHIDEHATNLTQIPQEKFGELLGLTGHLEEKWMFIKQATGVETQLDGDGYHTIKATCPHCGEESVYRNTIPGTPFFLGLGCVHCNQ
;
A
#
# COMPACT_ATOMS: atom_id res chain seq x y z
N MET A 1 -0.91 -8.05 22.42
CA MET A 1 0.06 -9.15 22.48
C MET A 1 -0.64 -10.47 22.71
N ASP A 2 -1.53 -10.57 23.71
CA ASP A 2 -2.30 -11.81 23.95
C ASP A 2 -3.07 -12.31 22.73
N GLU A 3 -3.73 -11.43 21.98
CA GLU A 3 -4.42 -11.78 20.73
C GLU A 3 -3.48 -12.36 19.68
N ILE A 4 -2.29 -11.77 19.51
CA ILE A 4 -1.22 -12.28 18.63
C ILE A 4 -0.76 -13.66 19.11
N GLY A 5 -0.59 -13.85 20.43
CA GLY A 5 -0.21 -15.13 21.00
C GLY A 5 -1.22 -16.24 20.71
N VAL A 6 -2.50 -16.01 21.01
CA VAL A 6 -3.58 -16.98 20.79
C VAL A 6 -3.73 -17.33 19.31
N THR A 7 -3.64 -16.33 18.44
CA THR A 7 -3.78 -16.56 16.99
C THR A 7 -2.56 -17.23 16.39
N TYR A 8 -1.36 -16.87 16.81
CA TYR A 8 -0.13 -17.49 16.32
C TYR A 8 -0.01 -18.96 16.75
N GLU A 9 -0.35 -19.29 18.00
CA GLU A 9 -0.37 -20.69 18.48
C GLU A 9 -1.33 -21.56 17.67
N LYS A 10 -2.44 -20.99 17.20
CA LYS A 10 -3.44 -21.71 16.43
C LYS A 10 -3.08 -21.88 14.95
N TYR A 11 -2.48 -20.85 14.34
CA TYR A 11 -2.38 -20.75 12.88
C TYR A 11 -0.95 -20.75 12.34
N HIS A 12 0.05 -20.41 13.16
CA HIS A 12 1.46 -20.29 12.75
C HIS A 12 1.65 -19.51 11.44
N TYR A 13 0.95 -18.37 11.32
CA TYR A 13 1.04 -17.51 10.14
C TYR A 13 2.44 -16.88 10.01
N ASN A 14 2.84 -16.57 8.78
CA ASN A 14 4.13 -15.92 8.50
C ASN A 14 4.02 -14.39 8.31
N ILE A 15 2.82 -13.86 8.08
CA ILE A 15 2.56 -12.43 7.89
C ILE A 15 1.38 -11.98 8.76
N LEU A 16 1.59 -10.92 9.54
CA LEU A 16 0.55 -10.21 10.28
C LEU A 16 0.25 -8.85 9.62
N ILE A 17 -0.99 -8.62 9.23
CA ILE A 17 -1.45 -7.34 8.66
C ILE A 17 -2.24 -6.58 9.71
N ILE A 18 -1.75 -5.40 10.10
CA ILE A 18 -2.41 -4.54 11.07
C ILE A 18 -3.19 -3.44 10.33
N GLY A 19 -4.51 -3.61 10.28
CA GLY A 19 -5.43 -2.62 9.72
C GLY A 19 -5.83 -1.49 10.67
N ASP A 20 -5.37 -1.51 11.93
CA ASP A 20 -5.65 -0.45 12.91
C ASP A 20 -4.77 0.78 12.62
N GLU A 21 -5.37 1.82 12.03
CA GLU A 21 -4.69 3.09 11.76
C GLU A 21 -4.15 3.77 13.04
N LEU A 22 -4.72 3.44 14.21
CA LEU A 22 -4.30 3.99 15.49
C LEU A 22 -3.08 3.31 16.09
N LEU A 23 -2.57 2.21 15.51
CA LEU A 23 -1.32 1.59 15.94
C LEU A 23 -0.18 2.62 16.03
N ALA A 24 -0.04 3.40 14.96
CA ALA A 24 0.97 4.43 14.82
C ALA A 24 0.53 5.82 15.30
N ALA A 25 -0.58 5.92 16.06
CA ALA A 25 -1.09 7.20 16.55
C ALA A 25 -0.10 7.95 17.46
N SER A 26 0.87 7.24 18.04
CA SER A 26 2.00 7.87 18.74
C SER A 26 3.25 6.98 18.68
N LYS A 27 4.43 7.62 18.73
CA LYS A 27 5.72 6.93 18.84
C LYS A 27 5.78 5.99 20.05
N LYS A 28 5.15 6.38 21.17
CA LYS A 28 5.07 5.55 22.39
C LYS A 28 4.32 4.24 22.13
N ARG A 29 3.17 4.30 21.43
CA ARG A 29 2.38 3.11 21.10
C ARG A 29 3.13 2.20 20.12
N MET A 30 3.74 2.78 19.09
CA MET A 30 4.55 2.03 18.13
C MET A 30 5.72 1.32 18.83
N ARG A 31 6.45 2.03 19.71
CA ARG A 31 7.53 1.45 20.50
C ARG A 31 7.06 0.29 21.37
N ALA A 32 6.00 0.49 22.15
CA ALA A 32 5.45 -0.56 23.02
C ALA A 32 4.99 -1.79 22.21
N PHE A 33 4.45 -1.57 21.00
CA PHE A 33 4.11 -2.66 20.10
C PHE A 33 5.34 -3.43 19.64
N CYS A 34 6.37 -2.73 19.15
CA CYS A 34 7.62 -3.34 18.69
C CYS A 34 8.32 -4.13 19.80
N GLU A 35 8.42 -3.57 21.01
CA GLU A 35 8.98 -4.23 22.19
C GLU A 35 8.20 -5.49 22.54
N GLY A 36 6.87 -5.44 22.52
CA GLY A 36 6.02 -6.61 22.80
C GLY A 36 6.15 -7.71 21.75
N VAL A 37 6.31 -7.36 20.46
CA VAL A 37 6.59 -8.34 19.41
C VAL A 37 7.96 -8.99 19.65
N GLN A 38 9.00 -8.20 19.95
CA GLN A 38 10.34 -8.71 20.22
C GLN A 38 10.39 -9.63 21.45
N GLU A 39 9.68 -9.27 22.53
CA GLU A 39 9.52 -10.14 23.70
C GLU A 39 8.82 -11.45 23.32
N GLY A 40 7.75 -11.38 22.54
CA GLY A 40 7.03 -12.56 22.08
C GLY A 40 7.89 -13.48 21.20
N ARG A 41 8.73 -12.92 20.33
CA ARG A 41 9.73 -13.67 19.55
C ARG A 41 10.73 -14.38 20.47
N ALA A 42 11.27 -13.69 21.48
CA ALA A 42 12.24 -14.25 22.41
C ALA A 42 11.64 -15.33 23.33
N LYS A 43 10.41 -15.12 23.80
CA LYS A 43 9.77 -15.98 24.82
C LYS A 43 9.00 -17.15 24.23
N TYR A 44 8.32 -16.93 23.10
CA TYR A 44 7.38 -17.89 22.51
C TYR A 44 7.80 -18.34 21.11
N ALA A 45 8.99 -17.95 20.64
CA ALA A 45 9.50 -18.27 19.30
C ALA A 45 8.54 -17.85 18.18
N TRP A 46 7.88 -16.69 18.33
CA TRP A 46 7.13 -16.11 17.23
C TRP A 46 8.03 -15.88 16.02
N ASP A 47 7.61 -16.38 14.87
CA ASP A 47 8.28 -16.24 13.60
C ASP A 47 7.28 -15.77 12.55
N PHE A 48 7.04 -14.46 12.53
CA PHE A 48 6.18 -13.79 11.56
C PHE A 48 6.71 -12.37 11.29
N ASP A 49 6.62 -11.93 10.05
CA ASP A 49 6.81 -10.53 9.70
C ASP A 49 5.47 -9.78 9.73
N TRP A 50 5.51 -8.46 9.78
CA TRP A 50 4.29 -7.68 9.87
C TRP A 50 4.32 -6.40 9.05
N MET A 51 3.12 -5.93 8.74
CA MET A 51 2.89 -4.66 8.06
C MET A 51 1.74 -3.91 8.72
N PHE A 52 1.70 -2.60 8.52
CA PHE A 52 0.63 -1.76 9.05
C PHE A 52 0.24 -0.64 8.08
N GLN A 53 -0.96 -0.10 8.27
CA GLN A 53 -1.42 1.10 7.58
C GLN A 53 -1.54 2.25 8.56
N THR A 54 -1.22 3.46 8.12
CA THR A 54 -1.45 4.66 8.94
C THR A 54 -1.60 5.92 8.09
N HIS A 55 -1.82 7.04 8.76
CA HIS A 55 -1.95 8.35 8.15
C HIS A 55 -0.61 9.08 8.13
N ALA A 56 -0.34 9.89 7.10
CA ALA A 56 0.86 10.72 7.01
C ALA A 56 1.02 11.77 8.14
N ASN A 57 0.00 11.91 9.00
CA ASN A 57 0.03 12.79 10.18
C ASN A 57 0.54 12.08 11.45
N ALA A 58 0.83 10.78 11.38
CA ALA A 58 1.47 10.03 12.47
C ALA A 58 2.87 10.57 12.83
N LYS A 59 3.51 11.32 11.91
CA LYS A 59 4.85 11.92 12.09
C LYS A 59 5.88 10.89 12.56
N LEU A 60 5.89 9.75 11.88
CA LEU A 60 6.91 8.72 12.06
C LEU A 60 8.27 9.30 11.66
N ASP A 61 9.26 9.14 12.52
CA ASP A 61 10.65 9.49 12.24
C ASP A 61 11.47 8.24 11.95
N LYS A 62 12.72 8.46 11.54
CA LYS A 62 13.66 7.39 11.21
C LYS A 62 13.82 6.38 12.35
N GLU A 63 14.01 6.85 13.59
CA GLU A 63 14.19 5.97 14.75
C GLU A 63 12.97 5.06 14.96
N THR A 64 11.77 5.59 14.81
CA THR A 64 10.53 4.79 14.95
C THR A 64 10.43 3.73 13.85
N LEU A 65 10.81 4.07 12.62
CA LEU A 65 10.81 3.13 11.49
C LEU A 65 11.89 2.07 11.63
N GLU A 66 13.10 2.42 12.05
CA GLU A 66 14.18 1.46 12.31
C GLU A 66 13.80 0.49 13.45
N LEU A 67 13.15 0.99 14.50
CA LEU A 67 12.62 0.14 15.56
C LEU A 67 11.58 -0.86 15.03
N ALA A 68 10.65 -0.40 14.19
CA ALA A 68 9.66 -1.26 13.57
C ALA A 68 10.32 -2.34 12.70
N LYS A 69 11.31 -1.95 11.86
CA LYS A 69 12.09 -2.89 11.03
C LYS A 69 12.78 -3.96 11.89
N ASN A 70 13.41 -3.56 12.98
CA ASN A 70 14.07 -4.49 13.92
C ASN A 70 13.09 -5.40 14.68
N ALA A 71 11.81 -5.06 14.72
CA ALA A 71 10.75 -5.91 15.28
C ALA A 71 10.07 -6.80 14.22
N GLY A 72 10.58 -6.84 12.99
CA GLY A 72 10.02 -7.64 11.90
C GLY A 72 8.99 -6.91 11.04
N CYS A 73 8.87 -5.59 11.16
CA CYS A 73 8.08 -4.83 10.19
C CYS A 73 8.82 -4.84 8.84
N TYR A 74 8.14 -5.21 7.77
CA TYR A 74 8.73 -5.16 6.43
C TYR A 74 8.13 -4.06 5.56
N PHE A 75 6.91 -3.62 5.87
CA PHE A 75 6.15 -2.70 5.03
C PHE A 75 5.20 -1.82 5.83
N PHE A 76 5.00 -0.58 5.38
CA PHE A 76 3.87 0.24 5.83
C PHE A 76 3.27 1.02 4.67
N SER A 77 2.02 1.44 4.82
CA SER A 77 1.37 2.27 3.79
C SER A 77 0.64 3.48 4.34
N TYR A 78 0.56 4.50 3.49
CA TYR A 78 -0.26 5.70 3.69
C TYR A 78 -1.38 5.77 2.65
N GLY A 79 -2.58 6.14 3.08
CA GLY A 79 -3.54 6.73 2.14
C GLY A 79 -3.04 8.12 1.75
N ILE A 80 -2.64 8.33 0.49
CA ILE A 80 -2.26 9.65 -0.05
C ILE A 80 -3.48 10.27 -0.74
N GLU A 81 -4.19 9.47 -1.51
CA GLU A 81 -5.40 9.76 -2.29
C GLU A 81 -5.18 10.66 -3.51
N SER A 82 -4.35 11.69 -3.46
CA SER A 82 -4.11 12.55 -4.63
C SER A 82 -2.77 13.27 -4.56
N GLY A 83 -2.17 13.55 -5.73
CA GLY A 83 -1.02 14.44 -5.89
C GLY A 83 -1.42 15.91 -6.07
N SER A 84 -2.71 16.24 -6.01
CA SER A 84 -3.22 17.61 -6.06
C SER A 84 -3.69 18.09 -4.70
N GLN A 85 -3.10 19.18 -4.19
CA GLN A 85 -3.52 19.76 -2.90
C GLN A 85 -4.99 20.23 -2.90
N LYS A 86 -5.53 20.59 -4.07
CA LYS A 86 -6.94 20.97 -4.24
C LYS A 86 -7.87 19.77 -4.00
N VAL A 87 -7.56 18.63 -4.60
CA VAL A 87 -8.33 17.39 -4.45
C VAL A 87 -8.19 16.85 -3.03
N LEU A 88 -6.98 16.85 -2.46
CA LEU A 88 -6.77 16.48 -1.05
C LEU A 88 -7.62 17.30 -0.07
N LYS A 89 -7.86 18.58 -0.38
CA LYS A 89 -8.75 19.43 0.41
C LYS A 89 -10.22 19.02 0.27
N SER A 90 -10.66 18.67 -0.94
CA SER A 90 -12.00 18.13 -1.22
C SER A 90 -12.24 16.84 -0.43
N MET A 91 -11.28 15.91 -0.46
CA MET A 91 -11.30 14.65 0.27
C MET A 91 -11.10 14.80 1.79
N ASN A 92 -10.91 16.02 2.31
CA ASN A 92 -10.66 16.29 3.72
C ASN A 92 -9.45 15.52 4.30
N LYS A 93 -8.43 15.24 3.47
CA LYS A 93 -7.28 14.40 3.87
C LYS A 93 -6.32 15.10 4.84
N LYS A 94 -6.28 16.44 4.83
CA LYS A 94 -5.46 17.28 5.75
C LYS A 94 -3.98 16.84 5.81
N ILE A 95 -3.38 16.59 4.65
CA ILE A 95 -1.94 16.32 4.49
C ILE A 95 -1.33 17.30 3.49
N LYS A 96 -0.01 17.48 3.58
CA LYS A 96 0.83 18.10 2.56
C LYS A 96 1.62 17.01 1.84
N LEU A 97 1.78 17.14 0.52
CA LEU A 97 2.56 16.19 -0.29
C LEU A 97 4.02 16.07 0.17
N SER A 98 4.60 17.13 0.73
CA SER A 98 5.94 17.09 1.31
C SER A 98 6.08 16.07 2.44
N GLN A 99 5.02 15.84 3.24
CA GLN A 99 5.03 14.84 4.31
C GLN A 99 5.12 13.42 3.75
N VAL A 100 4.49 13.18 2.59
CA VAL A 100 4.52 11.89 1.91
C VAL A 100 5.90 11.64 1.32
N ILE A 101 6.49 12.64 0.65
CA ILE A 101 7.85 12.57 0.09
C ILE A 101 8.87 12.29 1.21
N GLU A 102 8.76 13.00 2.32
CA GLU A 102 9.61 12.77 3.50
C GLU A 102 9.47 11.34 4.02
N ALA A 103 8.25 10.81 4.12
CA ALA A 103 8.02 9.45 4.58
C ALA A 103 8.60 8.38 3.63
N MET A 104 8.50 8.58 2.32
CA MET A 104 9.13 7.69 1.33
C MET A 104 10.65 7.65 1.51
N GLU A 105 11.29 8.79 1.75
CA GLU A 105 12.74 8.84 1.99
C GLU A 105 13.14 8.24 3.34
N LEU A 106 12.35 8.46 4.39
CA LEU A 106 12.58 7.84 5.69
C LEU A 106 12.42 6.31 5.61
N ALA A 107 11.42 5.81 4.87
CA ALA A 107 11.22 4.38 4.62
C ALA A 107 12.43 3.76 3.93
N LYS A 108 12.91 4.41 2.85
CA LYS A 108 14.11 3.99 2.12
C LYS A 108 15.35 3.93 3.02
N GLN A 109 15.58 4.94 3.85
CA GLN A 109 16.70 4.96 4.79
C GLN A 109 16.60 3.86 5.85
N ALA A 110 15.39 3.56 6.32
CA ALA A 110 15.11 2.51 7.30
C ALA A 110 15.04 1.09 6.68
N LYS A 111 15.18 0.98 5.34
CA LYS A 111 14.99 -0.28 4.59
C LYS A 111 13.63 -0.92 4.87
N LEU A 112 12.58 -0.09 4.83
CA LEU A 112 11.18 -0.50 4.90
C LEU A 112 10.50 -0.26 3.57
N GLY A 113 9.64 -1.21 3.18
CA GLY A 113 8.76 -1.02 2.05
C GLY A 113 7.72 0.04 2.35
N PHE A 114 7.44 0.88 1.36
CA PHE A 114 6.42 1.91 1.44
C PHE A 114 5.36 1.64 0.38
N GLY A 115 4.10 1.72 0.80
CA GLY A 115 2.96 1.69 -0.10
C GLY A 115 2.05 2.88 0.04
N ALA A 116 1.25 3.11 -1.01
CA ALA A 116 0.18 4.08 -0.95
C ALA A 116 -0.91 3.83 -1.97
N ASN A 117 -1.98 4.60 -1.88
CA ASN A 117 -3.04 4.65 -2.88
C ASN A 117 -3.21 6.08 -3.41
N LEU A 118 -3.39 6.21 -4.72
CA LEU A 118 -3.90 7.39 -5.39
C LEU A 118 -5.26 7.05 -5.99
N ILE A 119 -6.23 7.92 -5.75
CA ILE A 119 -7.63 7.74 -6.08
C ILE A 119 -8.05 8.85 -7.03
N PHE A 120 -8.53 8.48 -8.22
CA PHE A 120 -8.97 9.42 -9.25
C PHE A 120 -10.50 9.47 -9.34
N GLY A 121 -11.04 10.67 -9.62
CA GLY A 121 -12.47 10.86 -9.85
C GLY A 121 -13.24 11.52 -8.71
N ASP A 122 -12.54 12.22 -7.81
CA ASP A 122 -13.18 13.10 -6.81
C ASP A 122 -14.02 14.20 -7.49
N PRO A 123 -15.12 14.68 -6.88
CA PRO A 123 -15.91 15.77 -7.47
C PRO A 123 -15.14 17.07 -7.77
N ALA A 124 -14.03 17.33 -7.09
CA ALA A 124 -13.16 18.49 -7.34
C ALA A 124 -12.09 18.24 -8.42
N GLU A 125 -12.00 17.01 -8.93
CA GLU A 125 -11.04 16.60 -9.95
C GLU A 125 -11.30 17.32 -11.27
N THR A 126 -10.23 17.83 -11.88
CA THR A 126 -10.18 18.39 -13.24
C THR A 126 -9.07 17.68 -14.02
N GLN A 127 -8.98 17.91 -15.33
CA GLN A 127 -7.90 17.31 -16.13
C GLN A 127 -6.51 17.74 -15.62
N GLU A 128 -6.39 18.98 -15.13
CA GLU A 128 -5.17 19.52 -14.57
C GLU A 128 -4.79 18.83 -13.26
N THR A 129 -5.73 18.63 -12.33
CA THR A 129 -5.44 17.98 -11.04
C THR A 129 -5.18 16.47 -11.19
N TRP A 130 -5.80 15.85 -12.20
CA TRP A 130 -5.49 14.49 -12.62
C TRP A 130 -4.04 14.40 -13.11
N ALA A 131 -3.63 15.34 -13.97
CA ALA A 131 -2.26 15.42 -14.46
C ALA A 131 -1.25 15.74 -13.34
N GLU A 132 -1.58 16.60 -12.37
CA GLU A 132 -0.77 16.84 -11.16
C GLU A 132 -0.53 15.54 -10.39
N THR A 133 -1.58 14.73 -10.22
CA THR A 133 -1.49 13.44 -9.52
C THR A 133 -0.62 12.44 -10.27
N LEU A 134 -0.80 12.31 -11.59
CA LEU A 134 0.07 11.46 -12.41
C LEU A 134 1.53 11.95 -12.42
N ALA A 135 1.76 13.25 -12.48
CA ALA A 135 3.10 13.82 -12.43
C ALA A 135 3.78 13.56 -11.07
N PHE A 136 3.04 13.68 -9.97
CA PHE A 136 3.53 13.30 -8.63
C PHE A 136 3.92 11.82 -8.59
N TRP A 137 3.05 10.95 -9.09
CA TRP A 137 3.29 9.51 -9.13
C TRP A 137 4.53 9.15 -9.96
N LEU A 138 4.61 9.63 -11.21
CA LEU A 138 5.77 9.42 -12.09
C LEU A 138 7.08 9.89 -11.49
N LYS A 139 7.06 11.00 -10.74
CA LYS A 139 8.28 11.61 -10.19
C LYS A 139 8.75 10.97 -8.89
N HIS A 140 7.83 10.49 -8.06
CA HIS A 140 8.15 10.14 -6.66
C HIS A 140 7.79 8.69 -6.28
N CYS A 141 6.87 8.06 -6.99
CA CYS A 141 6.25 6.81 -6.53
C CYS A 141 6.74 5.55 -7.25
N GLN A 142 7.52 5.68 -8.34
CA GLN A 142 7.90 4.53 -9.19
C GLN A 142 8.74 3.45 -8.49
N ASP A 143 9.39 3.78 -7.38
CA ASP A 143 10.17 2.86 -6.55
C ASP A 143 9.38 2.32 -5.35
N ASN A 144 8.07 2.58 -5.29
CA ASN A 144 7.23 2.26 -4.15
C ASN A 144 5.95 1.56 -4.61
N PHE A 145 5.27 0.88 -3.68
CA PHE A 145 4.04 0.15 -3.94
C PHE A 145 2.83 1.08 -3.96
N VAL A 146 2.68 1.90 -5.01
CA VAL A 146 1.63 2.93 -5.11
C VAL A 146 0.58 2.57 -6.16
N PHE A 147 -0.59 2.14 -5.68
CA PHE A 147 -1.72 1.75 -6.51
C PHE A 147 -2.47 2.98 -7.03
N LEU A 148 -2.86 2.94 -8.30
CA LEU A 148 -3.72 3.89 -8.99
C LEU A 148 -5.11 3.29 -9.10
N SER A 149 -6.11 3.94 -8.52
CA SER A 149 -7.47 3.41 -8.45
C SER A 149 -8.52 4.47 -8.74
N GLN A 150 -9.72 4.02 -9.11
CA GLN A 150 -10.88 4.89 -9.25
C GLN A 150 -11.55 5.09 -7.89
N LEU A 151 -12.09 6.30 -7.66
CA LEU A 151 -12.99 6.57 -6.55
C LEU A 151 -14.28 5.76 -6.69
N MET A 152 -14.56 4.92 -5.69
CA MET A 152 -15.80 4.16 -5.58
C MET A 152 -16.73 4.83 -4.55
N PRO A 153 -17.86 5.43 -4.97
CA PRO A 153 -18.76 6.14 -4.07
C PRO A 153 -19.64 5.17 -3.30
N TYR A 154 -19.14 4.60 -2.21
CA TYR A 154 -19.92 3.67 -1.41
C TYR A 154 -21.06 4.34 -0.63
N PRO A 155 -22.22 3.68 -0.47
CA PRO A 155 -23.33 4.17 0.34
C PRO A 155 -22.93 4.59 1.75
N GLY A 156 -23.30 5.81 2.14
CA GLY A 156 -22.93 6.42 3.43
C GLY A 156 -21.71 7.33 3.37
N SER A 157 -20.96 7.33 2.27
CA SER A 157 -19.94 8.35 2.00
C SER A 157 -20.57 9.67 1.56
N ALA A 158 -19.87 10.79 1.81
CA ALA A 158 -20.30 12.11 1.36
C ALA A 158 -20.41 12.22 -0.17
N VAL A 159 -19.62 11.43 -0.90
CA VAL A 159 -19.62 11.40 -2.37
C VAL A 159 -20.76 10.58 -2.97
N PHE A 160 -21.45 9.75 -2.15
CA PHE A 160 -22.64 9.02 -2.58
C PHE A 160 -23.92 9.86 -2.46
N ASP A 161 -23.97 10.76 -1.48
CA ASP A 161 -25.21 11.42 -1.07
C ASP A 161 -25.84 12.26 -2.19
N GLY A 162 -27.12 11.99 -2.49
CA GLY A 162 -27.89 12.65 -3.54
C GLY A 162 -27.49 12.34 -4.98
N ARG A 163 -26.59 11.38 -5.23
CA ARG A 163 -26.07 11.07 -6.58
C ARG A 163 -26.57 9.77 -7.21
N PHE A 164 -27.15 8.88 -6.41
CA PHE A 164 -27.62 7.57 -6.86
C PHE A 164 -29.10 7.36 -6.49
N PRO A 165 -29.89 6.68 -7.34
CA PRO A 165 -31.31 6.43 -7.09
C PRO A 165 -31.57 5.68 -5.77
N SER A 166 -30.76 4.67 -5.46
CA SER A 166 -30.82 3.95 -4.19
C SER A 166 -29.51 3.19 -3.91
N LYS A 167 -29.32 2.73 -2.67
CA LYS A 167 -28.19 1.86 -2.32
C LYS A 167 -28.22 0.54 -3.10
N LYS A 168 -29.42 -0.03 -3.27
CA LYS A 168 -29.62 -1.29 -3.99
C LYS A 168 -29.20 -1.14 -5.45
N ASP A 169 -29.72 -0.10 -6.10
CA ASP A 169 -29.40 0.23 -7.49
C ASP A 169 -27.89 0.41 -7.69
N TYR A 170 -27.21 1.13 -6.80
CA TYR A 170 -25.75 1.26 -6.87
C TYR A 170 -25.04 -0.10 -6.81
N TYR A 171 -25.37 -0.97 -5.86
CA TYR A 171 -24.71 -2.28 -5.74
C TYR A 171 -25.02 -3.23 -6.91
N GLU A 172 -26.17 -3.09 -7.56
CA GLU A 172 -26.52 -3.91 -8.73
C GLU A 172 -25.72 -3.51 -9.98
N HIS A 173 -25.23 -2.27 -10.07
CA HIS A 173 -24.56 -1.74 -11.27
C HIS A 173 -23.13 -1.22 -11.03
N ILE A 174 -22.59 -1.39 -9.82
CA ILE A 174 -21.27 -0.85 -9.40
C ILE A 174 -20.12 -1.29 -10.32
N ASP A 175 -20.22 -2.50 -10.88
CA ASP A 175 -19.20 -3.10 -11.74
C ASP A 175 -19.48 -2.92 -13.25
N GLU A 176 -20.62 -2.33 -13.62
CA GLU A 176 -21.00 -2.19 -15.03
C GLU A 176 -20.33 -0.99 -15.72
N HIS A 177 -20.21 0.12 -14.99
CA HIS A 177 -19.60 1.33 -15.53
C HIS A 177 -18.97 2.18 -14.43
N ALA A 178 -17.81 2.75 -14.78
CA ALA A 178 -17.15 3.74 -13.95
C ALA A 178 -18.06 4.97 -13.75
N THR A 179 -18.41 5.28 -12.50
CA THR A 179 -19.16 6.50 -12.21
C THR A 179 -18.26 7.73 -12.32
N ASN A 180 -18.63 8.65 -13.22
CA ASN A 180 -17.98 9.95 -13.32
C ASN A 180 -18.64 10.96 -12.38
N LEU A 181 -17.95 11.30 -11.29
CA LEU A 181 -18.41 12.28 -10.30
C LEU A 181 -17.81 13.67 -10.51
N THR A 182 -16.95 13.81 -11.52
CA THR A 182 -16.15 14.99 -11.82
C THR A 182 -16.91 15.96 -12.74
N GLN A 183 -16.29 17.09 -13.08
CA GLN A 183 -16.76 17.98 -14.15
C GLN A 183 -16.14 17.68 -15.52
N ILE A 184 -15.32 16.62 -15.62
CA ILE A 184 -14.67 16.21 -16.87
C ILE A 184 -15.74 15.56 -17.76
N PRO A 185 -15.81 15.89 -19.06
CA PRO A 185 -16.72 15.23 -20.00
C PRO A 185 -16.56 13.71 -19.98
N GLN A 186 -17.66 12.96 -20.08
CA GLN A 186 -17.68 11.50 -19.89
C GLN A 186 -16.67 10.75 -20.77
N GLU A 187 -16.58 11.12 -22.05
CA GLU A 187 -15.61 10.54 -22.99
C GLU A 187 -14.18 10.76 -22.49
N LYS A 188 -13.85 12.00 -22.10
CA LYS A 188 -12.52 12.35 -21.61
C LYS A 188 -12.19 11.70 -20.28
N PHE A 189 -13.16 11.58 -19.38
CA PHE A 189 -13.01 10.84 -18.13
C PHE A 189 -12.68 9.37 -18.39
N GLY A 190 -13.38 8.74 -19.34
CA GLY A 190 -13.10 7.37 -19.78
C GLY A 190 -11.68 7.20 -20.33
N GLU A 191 -11.20 8.13 -21.16
CA GLU A 191 -9.81 8.13 -21.66
C GLU A 191 -8.78 8.21 -20.51
N LEU A 192 -9.00 9.12 -19.57
CA LEU A 192 -8.09 9.31 -18.43
C LEU A 192 -8.08 8.10 -17.51
N LEU A 193 -9.25 7.51 -17.26
CA LEU A 193 -9.37 6.29 -16.48
C LEU A 193 -8.69 5.10 -17.18
N GLY A 194 -8.88 4.96 -18.49
CA GLY A 194 -8.20 3.96 -19.30
C GLY A 194 -6.67 4.12 -19.26
N LEU A 195 -6.16 5.35 -19.32
CA LEU A 195 -4.74 5.63 -19.13
C LEU A 195 -4.26 5.24 -17.72
N THR A 196 -4.99 5.60 -16.66
CA THR A 196 -4.61 5.23 -15.29
C THR A 196 -4.60 3.73 -15.08
N GLY A 197 -5.59 2.99 -15.62
CA GLY A 197 -5.64 1.54 -15.56
C GLY A 197 -4.48 0.91 -16.34
N HIS A 198 -4.16 1.44 -17.53
CA HIS A 198 -3.00 0.98 -18.28
C HIS A 198 -1.69 1.21 -17.53
N LEU A 199 -1.53 2.38 -16.88
CA LEU A 199 -0.36 2.64 -16.06
C LEU A 199 -0.30 1.65 -14.88
N GLU A 200 -1.41 1.46 -14.17
CA GLU A 200 -1.56 0.51 -13.05
C GLU A 200 -1.09 -0.89 -13.41
N GLU A 201 -1.57 -1.41 -14.54
CA GLU A 201 -1.21 -2.73 -15.03
C GLU A 201 0.26 -2.86 -15.45
N LYS A 202 0.92 -1.76 -15.82
CA LYS A 202 2.26 -1.80 -16.42
C LYS A 202 3.38 -1.34 -15.48
N TRP A 203 3.09 -0.48 -14.50
CA TRP A 203 4.15 0.17 -13.73
C TRP A 203 4.87 -0.77 -12.77
N MET A 204 4.15 -1.78 -12.28
CA MET A 204 4.68 -2.86 -11.48
C MET A 204 5.79 -3.66 -12.19
N PHE A 205 6.01 -3.43 -13.48
CA PHE A 205 7.03 -4.07 -14.30
C PHE A 205 8.19 -3.14 -14.73
N ILE A 206 8.24 -1.89 -14.24
CA ILE A 206 9.30 -0.93 -14.62
C ILE A 206 10.67 -1.34 -14.06
N LYS A 207 10.71 -2.02 -12.90
CA LYS A 207 11.94 -2.50 -12.27
C LYS A 207 11.80 -3.97 -11.84
N GLN A 208 11.70 -4.87 -12.81
CA GLN A 208 11.63 -6.30 -12.53
C GLN A 208 12.95 -6.81 -11.93
N ALA A 209 12.84 -7.74 -10.99
CA ALA A 209 13.99 -8.50 -10.54
C ALA A 209 14.66 -9.24 -11.70
N THR A 210 15.98 -9.37 -11.62
CA THR A 210 16.77 -10.14 -12.59
C THR A 210 17.19 -11.48 -11.99
N GLY A 211 17.63 -12.42 -12.82
CA GLY A 211 18.10 -13.73 -12.32
C GLY A 211 17.00 -14.51 -11.58
N VAL A 212 15.75 -14.41 -12.04
CA VAL A 212 14.62 -15.10 -11.40
C VAL A 212 14.72 -16.61 -11.66
N GLU A 213 14.94 -17.37 -10.61
CA GLU A 213 14.91 -18.84 -10.61
C GLU A 213 13.70 -19.31 -9.81
N THR A 214 13.04 -20.37 -10.27
CA THR A 214 11.88 -20.94 -9.58
C THR A 214 12.04 -22.46 -9.48
N GLN A 215 11.86 -22.99 -8.28
CA GLN A 215 11.91 -24.42 -7.99
C GLN A 215 10.59 -24.86 -7.35
N LEU A 216 9.99 -25.93 -7.87
CA LEU A 216 8.83 -26.59 -7.25
C LEU A 216 9.29 -27.40 -6.03
N ASP A 217 8.68 -27.12 -4.89
CA ASP A 217 8.88 -27.84 -3.64
C ASP A 217 7.95 -29.07 -3.58
N GLY A 218 8.34 -30.09 -2.81
CA GLY A 218 7.68 -31.40 -2.77
C GLY A 218 6.24 -31.39 -2.22
N ASP A 219 5.78 -30.25 -1.73
CA ASP A 219 4.47 -29.98 -1.14
C ASP A 219 3.56 -29.10 -2.02
N GLY A 220 3.99 -28.79 -3.25
CA GLY A 220 3.20 -28.02 -4.23
C GLY A 220 3.44 -26.51 -4.17
N TYR A 221 4.28 -26.03 -3.25
CA TYR A 221 4.74 -24.64 -3.22
C TYR A 221 5.98 -24.43 -4.10
N HIS A 222 6.37 -23.18 -4.29
CA HIS A 222 7.58 -22.82 -5.01
C HIS A 222 8.54 -22.04 -4.12
N THR A 223 9.83 -22.31 -4.32
CA THR A 223 10.91 -21.45 -3.89
C THR A 223 11.34 -20.58 -5.07
N ILE A 224 11.29 -19.25 -4.87
CA ILE A 224 11.70 -18.25 -5.85
C ILE A 224 13.01 -17.64 -5.38
N LYS A 225 14.01 -17.58 -6.26
CA LYS A 225 15.20 -16.75 -6.07
C LYS A 225 15.19 -15.62 -7.06
N ALA A 226 15.62 -14.44 -6.63
CA ALA A 226 15.61 -13.26 -7.48
C ALA A 226 16.66 -12.25 -7.01
N THR A 227 17.35 -11.62 -7.96
CA THR A 227 18.29 -10.54 -7.70
C THR A 227 17.56 -9.21 -7.71
N CYS A 228 17.65 -8.49 -6.59
CA CYS A 228 17.01 -7.19 -6.43
C CYS A 228 17.62 -6.15 -7.39
N PRO A 229 16.82 -5.44 -8.21
CA PRO A 229 17.32 -4.42 -9.12
C PRO A 229 17.75 -3.13 -8.41
N HIS A 230 17.45 -2.99 -7.11
CA HIS A 230 17.79 -1.82 -6.30
C HIS A 230 19.12 -2.00 -5.54
N CYS A 231 19.33 -3.15 -4.90
CA CYS A 231 20.53 -3.39 -4.08
C CYS A 231 21.49 -4.44 -4.66
N GLY A 232 21.06 -5.22 -5.67
CA GLY A 232 21.88 -6.28 -6.27
C GLY A 232 21.97 -7.56 -5.44
N GLU A 233 21.37 -7.61 -4.25
CA GLU A 233 21.37 -8.80 -3.39
C GLU A 233 20.36 -9.85 -3.87
N GLU A 234 20.71 -11.12 -3.66
CA GLU A 234 19.82 -12.26 -3.94
C GLU A 234 18.82 -12.45 -2.78
N SER A 235 17.54 -12.50 -3.11
CA SER A 235 16.46 -12.79 -2.17
C SER A 235 15.89 -14.18 -2.46
N VAL A 236 15.62 -14.96 -1.41
CA VAL A 236 15.02 -16.30 -1.51
C VAL A 236 13.67 -16.28 -0.80
N TYR A 237 12.61 -16.56 -1.55
CA TYR A 237 11.23 -16.64 -1.08
C TYR A 237 10.78 -18.08 -1.11
N ARG A 238 10.28 -18.60 0.02
CA ARG A 238 9.83 -19.99 0.17
C ARG A 238 8.32 -20.05 0.28
N ASN A 239 7.75 -21.23 0.07
CA ASN A 239 6.32 -21.48 0.26
C ASN A 239 5.41 -20.58 -0.61
N THR A 240 5.87 -20.21 -1.82
CA THR A 240 5.10 -19.34 -2.71
C THR A 240 4.10 -20.15 -3.54
N ILE A 241 2.90 -19.60 -3.77
CA ILE A 241 1.84 -20.30 -4.53
C ILE A 241 1.95 -19.93 -6.02
N PRO A 242 1.85 -20.91 -6.95
CA PRO A 242 1.83 -20.65 -8.39
C PRO A 242 0.72 -19.69 -8.80
N GLY A 243 1.05 -18.72 -9.65
CA GLY A 243 0.04 -17.81 -10.21
C GLY A 243 -0.62 -16.88 -9.18
N THR A 244 -0.07 -16.79 -7.96
CA THR A 244 -0.51 -15.78 -6.99
C THR A 244 -0.38 -14.40 -7.62
N PRO A 245 -1.44 -13.59 -7.60
CA PRO A 245 -1.40 -12.29 -8.23
C PRO A 245 -0.31 -11.42 -7.60
N PHE A 246 0.41 -10.74 -8.50
CA PHE A 246 1.62 -9.96 -8.26
C PHE A 246 1.46 -8.83 -7.23
N PHE A 247 0.24 -8.46 -6.81
CA PHE A 247 0.02 -7.40 -5.81
C PHE A 247 0.55 -7.74 -4.41
N LEU A 248 0.91 -9.01 -4.14
CA LEU A 248 1.73 -9.40 -3.00
C LEU A 248 3.24 -9.27 -3.29
N GLY A 249 3.61 -8.34 -4.18
CA GLY A 249 4.94 -8.18 -4.74
C GLY A 249 6.03 -8.46 -3.71
N LEU A 250 6.88 -9.42 -4.05
CA LEU A 250 7.95 -9.87 -3.18
C LEU A 250 9.02 -8.78 -3.13
N GLY A 251 8.84 -7.83 -2.21
CA GLY A 251 9.85 -6.82 -1.91
C GLY A 251 11.13 -7.50 -1.46
N CYS A 252 12.29 -6.95 -1.85
CA CYS A 252 13.58 -7.53 -1.53
C CYS A 252 13.76 -7.70 -0.01
N VAL A 253 14.11 -8.89 0.47
CA VAL A 253 14.29 -9.13 1.92
C VAL A 253 15.42 -8.30 2.55
N HIS A 254 16.32 -7.75 1.73
CA HIS A 254 17.48 -6.96 2.16
C HIS A 254 17.20 -5.45 2.22
N CYS A 255 16.58 -4.89 1.18
CA CYS A 255 16.30 -3.44 1.11
C CYS A 255 14.81 -3.09 1.27
N ASN A 256 13.93 -4.09 1.24
CA ASN A 256 12.46 -3.98 1.20
C ASN A 256 11.93 -3.03 0.11
N GLN A 257 12.64 -2.96 -1.02
CA GLN A 257 12.17 -2.31 -2.25
C GLN A 257 11.77 -3.36 -3.27
#